data_AF-A0A392NTA1-F1
#
_entry.id   AF-A0A392NTA1-F1
#
_cell.length_a   1.000
_cell.length_b   1.000
_cell.length_c   1.000
_cell.angle_alpha   90.00
_cell.angle_beta   90.00
_cell.angle_gamma   90.00
#
_symmetry.space_group_name_H-M   'P 1'
#
loop_
_entity.id
_entity.type
_entity.pdbx_description
1 polymer ?
#
loop_
_entity_poly.entity_id
_entity_poly.type
_entity_poly.pdbx_seq_one_letter_code
_entity_poly.pdbx_strand_id
1 'polypeptide(L)'
;LFKLDLNELLFISYALYYNAALTLSILQKLGVASEIFHLWFFLLQQVKKSGLRANFKREHEKKVCCLGLISLLALPADLLPGEALGRVFRATLDLLVAYKDQVAEAAKEEEAEAEDDDDMDGFQTDDEDEDGNVDDKEMGILAEDGDEADTLTLRKLAEQVC
;
A
#
# COMPACT_ATOMS: atom_id res chain seq x y z
N LEU A 1 2.28 -22.85 16.06
CA LEU A 1 3.15 -21.77 15.56
C LEU A 1 2.41 -21.07 14.42
N PHE A 2 1.99 -19.83 14.64
CA PHE A 2 1.33 -19.04 13.60
C PHE A 2 2.32 -18.78 12.46
N LYS A 3 1.95 -19.14 11.24
CA LYS A 3 2.69 -18.77 10.03
C LYS A 3 2.04 -17.49 9.52
N LEU A 4 2.53 -16.35 10.02
CA LEU A 4 2.19 -15.05 9.44
C LEU A 4 3.01 -14.90 8.17
N ASP A 5 2.36 -14.53 7.07
CA ASP A 5 3.01 -14.24 5.80
C ASP A 5 2.91 -12.72 5.50
N LEU A 6 3.37 -12.29 4.32
CA LEU A 6 3.43 -10.87 3.95
C LEU A 6 2.05 -10.17 4.03
N ASN A 7 0.98 -10.88 3.70
CA ASN A 7 -0.38 -10.31 3.63
C ASN A 7 -0.91 -9.95 5.02
N GLU A 8 -0.74 -10.83 6.02
CA GLU A 8 -1.15 -10.58 7.39
C GLU A 8 -0.37 -9.41 7.99
N LEU A 9 0.90 -9.28 7.60
CA LEU A 9 1.73 -8.17 8.02
C LEU A 9 1.30 -6.82 7.42
N LEU A 10 0.84 -6.82 6.16
CA LEU A 10 0.22 -5.65 5.56
C LEU A 10 -1.10 -5.29 6.25
N PHE A 11 -1.89 -6.27 6.66
CA PHE A 11 -3.11 -6.02 7.45
C PHE A 11 -2.78 -5.39 8.81
N ILE A 12 -1.75 -5.87 9.50
CA ILE A 12 -1.26 -5.24 10.73
C ILE A 12 -0.77 -3.82 10.46
N SER A 13 -0.10 -3.58 9.34
CA SER A 13 0.36 -2.25 8.93
C SER A 13 -0.82 -1.29 8.73
N TYR A 14 -1.92 -1.75 8.13
CA TYR A 14 -3.16 -0.98 8.03
C TYR A 14 -3.76 -0.69 9.40
N ALA A 15 -3.87 -1.70 10.26
CA ALA A 15 -4.41 -1.50 11.61
C ALA A 15 -3.59 -0.47 12.39
N LEU A 16 -2.26 -0.52 12.28
CA LEU A 16 -1.34 0.48 12.84
C LEU A 16 -1.54 1.86 12.21
N TYR A 17 -1.76 1.93 10.90
CA TYR A 17 -2.02 3.19 10.23
C TYR A 17 -3.28 3.88 10.76
N TYR A 18 -4.36 3.13 10.97
CA TYR A 18 -5.62 3.67 11.50
C TYR A 18 -5.54 3.99 12.99
N ASN A 19 -4.97 3.11 13.82
CA ASN A 19 -4.82 3.34 15.25
C ASN A 19 -3.66 2.55 15.85
N ALA A 20 -2.45 3.10 15.74
CA ALA A 20 -1.24 2.46 16.23
C ALA A 20 -1.29 2.12 17.73
N ALA A 21 -1.85 2.99 18.57
CA ALA A 21 -1.90 2.78 20.01
C ALA A 21 -2.77 1.58 20.39
N LEU A 22 -3.99 1.51 19.84
CA LEU A 22 -4.91 0.39 20.08
C LEU A 22 -4.34 -0.91 19.55
N THR A 23 -3.86 -0.91 18.31
CA THR A 23 -3.30 -2.11 17.67
C THR A 23 -2.10 -2.62 18.45
N LEU A 24 -1.15 -1.75 18.80
CA LEU A 24 0.02 -2.14 19.59
C LEU A 24 -0.38 -2.70 20.96
N SER A 25 -1.36 -2.08 21.64
CA SER A 25 -1.88 -2.58 22.92
C SER A 25 -2.47 -3.98 22.80
N ILE A 26 -3.22 -4.26 21.73
CA ILE A 26 -3.78 -5.60 21.47
C ILE A 26 -2.66 -6.61 21.20
N LEU A 27 -1.67 -6.27 20.37
CA LEU A 27 -0.54 -7.15 20.08
C LEU A 27 0.29 -7.48 21.32
N GLN A 28 0.47 -6.49 22.22
CA GLN A 28 1.14 -6.68 23.51
C GLN A 28 0.34 -7.57 24.45
N LYS A 29 -0.98 -7.36 24.58
CA LYS A 29 -1.87 -8.21 25.39
C LYS A 29 -1.91 -9.66 24.93
N LEU A 30 -1.82 -9.87 23.62
CA LEU A 30 -1.74 -11.20 23.01
C LEU A 30 -0.36 -11.84 23.13
N GLY A 31 0.67 -11.08 23.54
CA GLY A 31 2.03 -11.58 23.68
C GLY A 31 2.72 -11.92 22.36
N VAL A 32 2.25 -11.37 21.23
CA VAL A 32 2.77 -11.67 19.88
C VAL A 32 3.49 -10.47 19.23
N ALA A 33 3.54 -9.33 19.92
CA ALA A 33 4.14 -8.11 19.37
C ALA A 33 5.61 -8.31 18.96
N SER A 34 6.40 -8.99 19.79
CA SER A 34 7.83 -9.20 19.52
C SER A 34 8.03 -10.06 18.27
N GLU A 35 7.27 -11.14 18.14
CA GLU A 35 7.32 -12.09 17.04
C GLU A 35 6.92 -11.41 15.72
N ILE A 36 5.87 -10.58 15.76
CA ILE A 36 5.43 -9.80 14.61
C ILE A 36 6.51 -8.83 14.18
N PHE A 37 7.11 -8.07 15.09
CA PHE A 37 8.19 -7.14 14.74
C PHE A 37 9.43 -7.86 14.21
N HIS A 38 9.83 -8.98 14.83
CA HIS A 38 10.94 -9.79 14.33
C HIS A 38 10.67 -10.31 12.91
N LEU A 39 9.47 -10.83 12.65
CA LEU A 39 9.07 -11.26 11.31
C LEU A 39 9.05 -10.08 10.33
N TRP A 40 8.53 -8.93 10.75
CA TRP A 40 8.50 -7.72 9.94
C TRP A 40 9.89 -7.34 9.46
N PHE A 41 10.83 -7.20 10.39
CA PHE A 41 12.21 -6.83 10.07
C PHE A 41 12.89 -7.91 9.24
N PHE A 42 12.63 -9.18 9.54
CA PHE A 42 13.14 -10.29 8.74
C PHE A 42 12.67 -10.20 7.28
N LEU A 43 11.37 -9.98 7.04
CA LEU A 43 10.82 -9.85 5.68
C LEU A 43 11.34 -8.63 4.95
N LEU A 44 11.58 -7.50 5.64
CA LEU A 44 12.16 -6.29 5.08
C LEU A 44 13.63 -6.46 4.66
N GLN A 45 14.39 -7.26 5.41
CA GLN A 45 15.81 -7.53 5.13
C GLN A 45 16.02 -8.64 4.09
N GLN A 46 15.00 -9.42 3.77
CA GLN A 46 15.12 -10.47 2.76
C GLN A 46 15.34 -9.87 1.37
N VAL A 47 16.55 -10.10 0.85
CA VAL A 47 16.94 -9.81 -0.52
C VAL A 47 17.21 -11.10 -1.28
N LYS A 48 16.85 -11.12 -2.56
CA LYS A 48 17.18 -12.22 -3.48
C LYS A 48 18.68 -12.17 -3.81
N LYS A 49 19.20 -13.27 -4.38
CA LYS A 49 20.56 -13.32 -4.93
C LYS A 49 20.84 -12.24 -6.00
N SER A 50 19.80 -11.73 -6.66
CA SER A 50 19.88 -10.62 -7.61
C SER A 50 20.02 -9.24 -6.97
N GLY A 51 20.07 -9.14 -5.63
CA GLY A 51 20.07 -7.87 -4.90
C GLY A 51 18.69 -7.22 -4.76
N LEU A 52 17.70 -7.67 -5.53
CA LEU A 52 16.32 -7.16 -5.44
C LEU A 52 15.61 -7.68 -4.18
N ARG A 53 14.77 -6.86 -3.56
CA ARG A 53 13.97 -7.27 -2.39
C ARG A 53 13.11 -8.48 -2.71
N ALA A 54 13.07 -9.45 -1.78
CA ALA A 54 12.26 -10.66 -1.93
C ALA A 54 10.77 -10.37 -1.69
N ASN A 55 10.49 -9.48 -0.74
CA ASN A 55 9.16 -9.03 -0.31
C ASN A 55 8.97 -7.54 -0.62
N PHE A 56 7.72 -7.04 -0.51
CA PHE A 56 7.35 -5.65 -0.80
C PHE A 56 7.74 -5.23 -2.22
N LYS A 57 7.25 -5.97 -3.22
CA LYS A 57 7.59 -5.73 -4.63
C LYS A 57 6.73 -4.62 -5.23
N ARG A 58 5.46 -4.59 -4.84
CA ARG A 58 4.50 -3.61 -5.36
C ARG A 58 4.68 -2.29 -4.61
N GLU A 59 4.48 -1.19 -5.32
CA GLU A 59 4.55 0.14 -4.74
C GLU A 59 3.59 0.29 -3.55
N HIS A 60 2.35 -0.18 -3.71
CA HIS A 60 1.34 -0.13 -2.67
C HIS A 60 1.75 -0.87 -1.37
N GLU A 61 2.39 -2.04 -1.48
CA GLU A 61 2.87 -2.79 -0.31
C GLU A 61 3.91 -1.98 0.47
N LYS A 62 4.79 -1.27 -0.24
CA LYS A 62 5.79 -0.37 0.37
C LYS A 62 5.11 0.82 1.04
N LYS A 63 4.13 1.46 0.38
CA LYS A 63 3.34 2.57 0.94
C LYS A 63 2.68 2.19 2.25
N VAL A 64 1.91 1.10 2.26
CA VAL A 64 1.18 0.63 3.44
C VAL A 64 2.13 0.29 4.59
N CYS A 65 3.23 -0.38 4.29
CA CYS A 65 4.24 -0.71 5.28
C CYS A 65 4.95 0.53 5.85
N CYS A 66 5.28 1.53 5.01
CA CYS A 66 5.81 2.82 5.48
C CYS A 66 4.83 3.49 6.43
N LEU A 67 3.55 3.59 6.06
CA LEU A 67 2.52 4.21 6.88
C LEU A 67 2.38 3.52 8.24
N GLY A 68 2.34 2.18 8.27
CA GLY A 68 2.27 1.42 9.52
C GLY A 68 3.47 1.68 10.45
N LEU A 69 4.69 1.72 9.90
CA LEU A 69 5.89 2.01 10.69
C LEU A 69 5.97 3.47 11.15
N ILE A 70 5.57 4.43 10.30
CA ILE A 70 5.52 5.86 10.65
C ILE A 70 4.51 6.10 11.77
N SER A 71 3.34 5.44 11.72
CA SER A 71 2.34 5.54 12.79
C SER A 71 2.87 5.02 14.14
N LEU A 72 3.78 4.04 14.13
CA LEU A 72 4.48 3.61 15.35
C LEU A 72 5.49 4.66 15.86
N LEU A 73 6.16 5.38 14.97
CA LEU A 73 7.09 6.46 15.35
C LEU A 73 6.37 7.68 15.94
N ALA A 74 5.11 7.88 15.58
CA ALA A 74 4.26 8.94 16.14
C ALA A 74 3.76 8.64 17.57
N LEU A 75 3.93 7.41 18.05
CA LEU A 75 3.54 7.03 19.41
C LEU A 75 4.55 7.56 20.44
N PRO A 76 4.10 7.84 21.68
CA PRO A 76 5.01 8.16 22.78
C PRO A 76 5.98 7.00 23.02
N ALA A 77 7.25 7.36 23.26
CA ALA A 77 8.35 6.41 23.40
C ALA A 77 8.15 5.38 24.53
N ASP A 78 7.28 5.67 25.50
CA ASP A 78 6.97 4.76 26.61
C ASP A 78 6.23 3.49 26.17
N LEU A 79 5.59 3.49 24.99
CA LEU A 79 4.83 2.35 24.47
C LEU A 79 5.68 1.31 23.74
N LEU A 80 6.91 1.67 23.35
CA LEU A 80 7.83 0.80 22.63
C LEU A 80 9.15 0.66 23.39
N PRO A 81 9.72 -0.55 23.51
CA PRO A 81 11.07 -0.70 24.03
C PRO A 81 12.05 0.16 23.22
N GLY A 82 12.94 0.91 23.88
CA GLY A 82 13.85 1.85 23.19
C GLY A 82 14.68 1.21 22.08
N GLU A 83 15.09 -0.06 22.25
CA GLU A 83 15.78 -0.83 21.21
C GLU A 83 14.90 -1.13 19.98
N ALA A 84 13.59 -1.32 20.19
CA ALA A 84 12.64 -1.55 19.10
C ALA A 84 12.38 -0.27 18.31
N LEU A 85 12.29 0.88 18.99
CA LEU A 85 12.09 2.18 18.34
C LEU A 85 13.22 2.49 17.34
N GLY A 86 14.47 2.28 17.73
CA GLY A 86 15.61 2.47 16.84
C GLY A 86 15.59 1.57 15.60
N ARG A 87 15.13 0.32 15.76
CA ARG A 87 14.95 -0.62 14.64
C ARG A 87 13.80 -0.20 13.72
N VAL A 88 12.66 0.20 14.27
CA VAL A 88 11.52 0.74 13.51
C VAL A 88 11.94 1.97 12.72
N PHE A 89 12.66 2.90 13.34
CA PHE A 89 13.13 4.11 12.68
C PHE A 89 14.02 3.80 11.47
N ARG A 90 15.02 2.94 11.66
CA ARG A 90 15.92 2.55 10.56
C ARG A 90 15.19 1.81 9.43
N ALA A 91 14.32 0.86 9.79
CA ALA A 91 13.51 0.13 8.82
C ALA A 91 12.60 1.06 8.01
N THR A 92 12.02 2.09 8.65
CA THR A 92 11.19 3.10 7.99
C THR A 92 12.01 3.88 6.96
N LEU A 93 13.20 4.36 7.32
CA LEU A 93 14.08 5.08 6.40
C LEU A 93 14.50 4.21 5.21
N ASP A 94 14.94 2.98 5.48
CA ASP A 94 15.36 2.05 4.43
C ASP A 94 14.20 1.73 3.46
N LEU A 95 12.96 1.67 3.94
CA LEU A 95 11.78 1.46 3.11
C LEU A 95 11.40 2.71 2.31
N LEU A 96 11.47 3.89 2.92
CA LEU A 96 11.19 5.18 2.24
C LEU A 96 12.19 5.45 1.11
N VAL A 97 13.47 5.15 1.30
CA VAL A 97 14.47 5.27 0.22
C VAL A 97 14.10 4.37 -0.95
N ALA A 98 13.80 3.10 -0.69
CA ALA A 98 13.44 2.15 -1.75
C ALA A 98 12.08 2.43 -2.42
N TYR A 99 11.17 3.11 -1.71
CA TYR A 99 9.93 3.60 -2.29
C TYR A 99 10.20 4.80 -3.22
N LYS A 100 10.99 5.78 -2.76
CA LYS A 100 11.40 6.94 -3.57
C LYS A 100 12.15 6.51 -4.83
N ASP A 101 13.07 5.55 -4.72
CA ASP A 101 13.80 5.02 -5.87
C ASP A 101 12.85 4.34 -6.86
N GLN A 102 11.85 3.57 -6.40
CA GLN A 102 10.85 2.97 -7.29
C GLN A 102 9.99 4.01 -8.01
N VAL A 103 9.55 5.07 -7.32
CA VAL A 103 8.76 6.15 -7.92
C VAL A 103 9.59 6.92 -8.97
N ALA A 104 10.88 7.14 -8.69
CA ALA A 104 11.77 7.82 -9.63
C ALA A 104 12.03 7.00 -10.91
N GLU A 105 12.16 5.67 -10.79
CA GLU A 105 12.31 4.81 -11.98
C GLU A 105 11.01 4.74 -12.79
N ALA A 106 9.85 4.64 -12.14
CA ALA A 106 8.55 4.68 -12.84
C ALA A 106 8.34 5.99 -13.62
N ALA A 107 8.72 7.13 -13.05
CA ALA A 107 8.62 8.42 -13.73
C ALA A 107 9.54 8.52 -14.97
N LYS A 108 10.75 7.95 -14.90
CA LYS A 108 11.67 7.92 -16.06
C LYS A 108 11.19 6.97 -17.16
N GLU A 109 10.57 5.86 -16.80
CA GLU A 109 9.95 4.94 -17.77
C GLU A 109 8.79 5.65 -18.48
N GLU A 110 7.94 6.38 -17.76
CA GLU A 110 6.87 7.20 -18.36
C GLU A 110 7.41 8.32 -19.26
N GLU A 111 8.49 9.01 -18.87
CA GLU A 111 9.14 10.03 -19.71
C GLU A 111 9.78 9.42 -20.97
N ALA A 112 10.40 8.24 -20.88
CA ALA A 112 11.02 7.57 -22.01
C ALA A 112 9.99 7.01 -23.01
N GLU A 113 8.83 6.54 -22.54
CA GLU A 113 7.72 6.11 -23.41
C GLU A 113 7.03 7.31 -24.09
N ALA A 114 7.03 8.49 -23.47
CA ALA A 114 6.48 9.71 -24.07
C ALA A 114 7.39 10.34 -25.14
N GLU A 115 8.71 10.15 -25.05
CA GLU A 115 9.67 10.66 -26.06
C GLU A 115 9.78 9.76 -27.32
N ASP A 116 9.31 8.50 -27.29
CA ASP A 116 9.37 7.56 -28.42
C ASP A 116 8.12 7.64 -29.34
N ASP A 117 7.08 8.37 -28.95
CA ASP A 117 5.85 8.59 -29.73
C ASP A 117 5.88 9.90 -30.57
N ASP A 118 6.90 10.76 -30.39
CA ASP A 118 7.02 12.07 -31.08
C ASP A 118 7.86 12.02 -32.39
N ASP A 119 8.27 10.84 -32.88
CA ASP A 119 9.05 10.67 -34.13
C ASP A 119 8.30 9.89 -35.24
N MET A 120 6.99 10.15 -35.40
CA MET A 120 6.21 9.66 -36.55
C MET A 120 5.41 10.76 -37.22
N ASP A 121 6.10 11.78 -37.75
CA ASP A 121 5.52 12.64 -38.80
C ASP A 121 6.44 12.74 -40.04
N GLY A 122 6.11 11.92 -41.03
CA GLY A 122 6.84 11.75 -42.29
C GLY A 122 6.04 11.01 -43.37
N PHE A 123 4.85 11.53 -43.71
CA PHE A 123 4.16 11.53 -45.03
C PHE A 123 4.84 10.73 -46.18
N GLN A 124 4.23 9.93 -47.06
CA GLN A 124 2.88 9.42 -47.40
C GLN A 124 3.11 8.41 -48.56
N THR A 125 2.36 7.31 -48.65
CA THR A 125 1.89 6.78 -49.95
C THR A 125 0.53 6.15 -49.78
N ASP A 126 -0.43 6.83 -50.40
CA ASP A 126 -1.74 6.38 -50.88
C ASP A 126 -1.65 4.99 -51.55
N ASP A 127 -2.49 4.04 -51.14
CA ASP A 127 -3.21 3.15 -52.05
C ASP A 127 -4.27 2.36 -51.26
N GLU A 128 -5.45 2.32 -51.87
CA GLU A 128 -6.77 1.92 -51.40
C GLU A 128 -6.84 0.43 -50.99
N ASP A 129 -7.65 0.10 -49.97
CA ASP A 129 -8.81 -0.81 -50.12
C ASP A 129 -9.37 -1.35 -48.78
N GLU A 130 -10.61 -0.94 -48.53
CA GLU A 130 -11.78 -1.67 -48.03
C GLU A 130 -11.77 -2.51 -46.73
N ASP A 131 -12.69 -2.06 -45.87
CA ASP A 131 -13.68 -2.83 -45.12
C ASP A 131 -13.31 -3.45 -43.77
N GLY A 132 -13.99 -2.94 -42.72
CA GLY A 132 -14.00 -3.61 -41.43
C GLY A 132 -14.61 -2.93 -40.21
N ASN A 133 -15.48 -1.92 -40.37
CA ASN A 133 -16.53 -1.53 -39.40
C ASN A 133 -16.12 -1.37 -37.91
N VAL A 134 -15.64 -0.17 -37.54
CA VAL A 134 -15.61 0.30 -36.15
C VAL A 134 -16.92 1.04 -35.88
N ASP A 135 -17.88 0.37 -35.22
CA ASP A 135 -19.09 1.03 -34.73
C ASP A 135 -18.87 1.48 -33.28
N ASP A 136 -18.64 2.78 -33.19
CA ASP A 136 -19.01 3.76 -32.16
C ASP A 136 -19.62 3.24 -30.82
N LYS A 137 -18.91 3.58 -29.74
CA LYS A 137 -19.40 4.51 -28.71
C LYS A 137 -20.72 4.19 -27.99
N GLU A 138 -20.57 3.72 -26.75
CA GLU A 138 -21.47 4.15 -25.68
C GLU A 138 -20.71 4.43 -24.37
N MET A 139 -20.39 5.71 -24.18
CA MET A 139 -20.10 6.31 -22.88
C MET A 139 -21.40 6.31 -22.05
N GLY A 140 -21.54 5.33 -21.16
CA GLY A 140 -22.55 5.31 -20.11
C GLY A 140 -22.11 6.14 -18.90
N ILE A 141 -22.65 7.36 -18.82
CA ILE A 141 -22.49 8.35 -17.76
C ILE A 141 -23.13 7.86 -16.45
N LEU A 142 -22.40 8.11 -15.35
CA LEU A 142 -22.82 8.35 -13.95
C LEU A 142 -24.15 7.76 -13.47
N ALA A 143 -24.06 6.87 -12.47
CA ALA A 143 -25.03 6.77 -11.40
C ALA A 143 -24.29 6.78 -10.06
N GLU A 144 -24.07 7.99 -9.56
CA GLU A 144 -24.03 8.29 -8.14
C GLU A 144 -25.45 8.05 -7.59
N ASP A 145 -25.62 6.99 -6.83
CA ASP A 145 -26.78 6.73 -5.95
C ASP A 145 -26.31 5.59 -5.02
N GLY A 146 -26.22 5.68 -3.71
CA GLY A 146 -26.90 6.51 -2.73
C GLY A 146 -26.77 5.69 -1.43
N ASP A 147 -25.71 5.95 -0.65
CA ASP A 147 -25.50 5.30 0.65
C ASP A 147 -26.44 5.94 1.68
N GLU A 148 -27.69 5.48 1.70
CA GLU A 148 -28.63 5.77 2.78
C GLU A 148 -28.64 4.59 3.75
N ALA A 149 -27.54 4.42 4.48
CA ALA A 149 -27.47 3.50 5.60
C ALA A 149 -28.50 3.93 6.67
N ASP A 150 -29.48 3.04 6.90
CA ASP A 150 -30.62 3.16 7.80
C ASP A 150 -30.28 3.76 9.19
N THR A 151 -30.45 5.07 9.33
CA THR A 151 -30.45 5.79 10.62
C THR A 151 -31.51 5.26 11.60
N LEU A 152 -32.49 4.50 11.11
CA LEU A 152 -33.51 3.80 11.88
C LEU A 152 -32.96 2.60 12.68
N THR A 153 -31.94 1.90 12.18
CA THR A 153 -31.34 0.75 12.89
C THR A 153 -30.49 1.20 14.08
N LEU A 154 -29.79 2.33 13.96
CA LEU A 154 -28.97 2.90 15.03
C LEU A 154 -29.82 3.42 16.21
N ARG A 155 -30.99 4.02 15.94
CA ARG A 155 -31.90 4.47 17.02
C ARG A 155 -32.51 3.32 17.81
N LYS A 156 -32.90 2.22 17.16
CA LYS A 156 -33.46 1.05 17.85
C LYS A 156 -32.45 0.33 18.76
N LEU A 157 -31.16 0.38 18.43
CA LEU A 157 -30.11 -0.17 19.29
C LEU A 157 -29.86 0.71 20.53
N ALA A 158 -30.02 2.02 20.42
CA ALA A 158 -29.86 2.93 21.55
C ALA A 158 -30.98 2.79 22.61
N GLU A 159 -32.21 2.46 22.20
CA GLU A 159 -33.34 2.27 23.12
C GLU A 159 -33.35 0.90 23.82
N GLN A 160 -32.59 -0.09 23.35
CA GLN A 160 -32.47 -1.41 24.01
C GLN A 160 -31.40 -1.45 25.12
N VAL A 161 -30.75 -0.32 25.42
CA VAL A 161 -29.68 -0.22 26.44
C VAL A 161 -30.09 0.68 27.63
N CYS A 162 -31.39 0.90 27.84
CA CYS A 162 -31.92 1.51 29.07
C CYS A 162 -32.78 0.53 29.85
#